data_AF-A0A950EH48-F1
#
_entry.id   AF-A0A950EH48-F1
#
_cell.length_a   1.000
_cell.length_b   1.000
_cell.length_c   1.000
_cell.angle_alpha   90.00
_cell.angle_beta   90.00
_cell.angle_gamma   90.00
#
_symmetry.space_group_name_H-M   'P 1'
#
loop_
_entity.id
_entity.type
_entity.pdbx_description
1 polymer ?
#
loop_
_entity_poly.entity_id
_entity_poly.type
_entity_poly.pdbx_seq_one_letter_code
_entity_poly.pdbx_strand_id
1 'polypeptide(L)'
;MPYDWPEDTDFALWELDVLDRNCPTCGRMMHVCDHRYRRFHTLQGPVELTCRLDHCPDPDCPGHTKTKSPELEVTLALPKWAIGWGYH
;
A
#
# COMPACT_ATOMS: atom_id res chain seq x y z
N MET A 1 -2.09 -10.14 -16.64
CA MET A 1 -3.37 -10.49 -15.98
C MET A 1 -3.07 -10.72 -14.51
N PRO A 2 -3.96 -10.34 -13.58
CA PRO A 2 -3.81 -10.74 -12.18
C PRO A 2 -3.72 -12.27 -12.09
N TYR A 3 -2.96 -12.78 -11.12
CA TYR A 3 -3.03 -14.20 -10.81
C TYR A 3 -4.41 -14.53 -10.26
N ASP A 4 -5.06 -15.55 -10.80
CA ASP A 4 -6.35 -16.04 -10.33
C ASP A 4 -6.11 -16.94 -9.11
N TRP A 5 -6.52 -16.44 -7.94
CA TRP A 5 -6.44 -17.18 -6.69
C TRP A 5 -7.56 -18.23 -6.62
N PRO A 6 -7.28 -19.46 -6.17
CA PRO A 6 -8.33 -20.41 -5.81
C PRO A 6 -9.34 -19.81 -4.83
N GLU A 7 -10.63 -20.11 -4.99
CA GLU A 7 -11.71 -19.53 -4.16
C GLU A 7 -11.57 -19.88 -2.67
N ASP A 8 -10.96 -21.01 -2.36
CA ASP A 8 -10.73 -21.57 -1.03
C ASP A 8 -9.34 -21.22 -0.47
N THR A 9 -8.62 -20.27 -1.07
CA THR A 9 -7.33 -19.84 -0.55
C THR A 9 -7.47 -19.24 0.85
N ASP A 10 -6.85 -19.88 1.84
CA ASP A 10 -6.75 -19.37 3.20
C ASP A 10 -5.61 -18.34 3.31
N PHE A 11 -5.96 -17.06 3.25
CA PHE A 11 -5.00 -15.96 3.32
C PHE A 11 -4.68 -15.60 4.77
N ALA A 12 -3.39 -15.47 5.08
CA ALA A 12 -2.99 -14.71 6.26
C ALA A 12 -3.27 -13.21 6.02
N LEU A 13 -4.02 -12.59 6.93
CA LEU A 13 -4.41 -11.17 6.82
C LEU A 13 -3.38 -10.27 7.49
N TRP A 14 -2.77 -9.38 6.71
CA TRP A 14 -1.82 -8.39 7.21
C TRP A 14 -2.37 -6.98 6.97
N GLU A 15 -2.03 -6.05 7.86
CA GLU A 15 -2.42 -4.64 7.75
C GLU A 15 -1.20 -3.75 7.90
N LEU A 16 -1.14 -2.68 7.11
CA LEU A 16 -0.13 -1.63 7.22
C LEU A 16 -0.77 -0.26 7.32
N ASP A 17 -0.32 0.49 8.31
CA ASP A 17 -0.54 1.93 8.43
C ASP A 17 0.67 2.72 7.93
N VAL A 18 0.43 3.96 7.51
CA VAL A 18 1.48 4.95 7.33
C VAL A 18 2.12 5.27 8.68
N LEU A 19 3.44 5.17 8.76
CA LEU A 19 4.19 5.41 10.00
C LEU A 19 4.34 6.90 10.29
N ASP A 20 4.83 7.67 9.31
CA ASP A 20 4.93 9.13 9.45
C ASP A 20 3.69 9.79 8.89
N ARG A 21 2.75 10.10 9.78
CA ARG A 21 1.45 10.68 9.41
C ARG A 21 1.48 12.20 9.35
N ASN A 22 2.64 12.85 9.42
CA ASN A 22 2.69 14.30 9.22
C ASN A 22 2.63 14.61 7.72
N CYS A 23 1.74 15.52 7.33
CA CYS A 23 1.72 16.02 5.97
C CYS A 23 3.06 16.71 5.67
N PRO A 24 3.82 16.30 4.63
CA PRO A 24 5.12 16.90 4.32
C PRO A 24 5.00 18.34 3.82
N THR A 25 3.77 18.81 3.54
CA THR A 25 3.50 20.17 3.04
C THR A 25 3.09 21.13 4.14
N CYS A 26 2.17 20.73 5.03
CA CYS A 26 1.62 21.63 6.07
C CYS A 26 1.84 21.14 7.51
N GLY A 27 2.42 19.95 7.71
CA GLY A 27 2.67 19.38 9.02
C GLY A 27 1.44 18.83 9.77
N ARG A 28 0.22 19.01 9.25
CA ARG A 28 -0.99 18.44 9.87
C ARG A 28 -0.95 16.92 9.85
N MET A 29 -1.55 16.31 10.87
CA MET A 29 -1.75 14.86 10.92
C MET A 29 -2.70 14.42 9.80
N MET A 30 -2.19 13.56 8.92
CA MET A 30 -2.90 12.90 7.84
C MET A 30 -3.85 11.84 8.40
N HIS A 31 -4.87 11.46 7.62
CA HIS A 31 -5.82 10.42 7.99
C HIS A 31 -6.04 9.44 6.85
N VAL A 32 -6.45 8.23 7.24
CA VAL A 32 -6.78 7.16 6.31
C VAL A 32 -7.96 7.58 5.45
N CYS A 33 -7.75 7.63 4.14
CA CYS A 33 -8.76 8.00 3.16
C CYS A 33 -9.25 6.82 2.33
N ASP A 34 -8.42 5.80 2.13
CA ASP A 34 -8.73 4.64 1.32
C ASP A 34 -7.91 3.43 1.75
N HIS A 35 -8.28 2.25 1.25
CA HIS A 35 -7.58 1.00 1.49
C HIS A 35 -7.18 0.36 0.16
N ARG A 36 -5.91 -0.04 0.05
CA ARG A 36 -5.43 -0.82 -1.09
C ARG A 36 -5.15 -2.26 -0.67
N TYR A 37 -5.81 -3.19 -1.35
CA TYR A 37 -5.63 -4.62 -1.15
C TYR A 37 -4.61 -5.20 -2.10
N ARG A 38 -3.72 -6.06 -1.58
CA ARG A 38 -2.75 -6.82 -2.37
C ARG A 38 -2.70 -8.25 -1.91
N ARG A 39 -2.62 -9.18 -2.86
CA ARG A 39 -2.41 -10.60 -2.58
C ARG A 39 -1.07 -11.04 -3.14
N PHE A 40 -0.28 -11.76 -2.36
CA PHE A 40 1.02 -12.29 -2.79
C PHE A 40 1.37 -13.58 -2.04
N HIS A 41 2.30 -14.34 -2.62
CA HIS A 41 2.86 -15.53 -1.99
C HIS A 41 4.01 -15.16 -1.06
N THR A 42 4.06 -15.81 0.10
CA THR A 42 5.22 -15.84 0.99
C THR A 42 5.69 -17.28 1.18
N LEU A 43 6.86 -17.49 1.81
CA LEU A 43 7.33 -18.84 2.14
C LEU A 43 6.42 -19.57 3.14
N GLN A 44 5.64 -18.82 3.93
CA GLN A 44 4.71 -19.32 4.93
C GLN A 44 3.30 -19.54 4.38
N GLY A 45 3.06 -19.16 3.13
CA GLY A 45 1.74 -19.25 2.49
C GLY A 45 1.28 -17.92 1.87
N PRO A 46 0.05 -17.89 1.36
CA PRO A 46 -0.53 -16.71 0.73
C PRO A 46 -0.93 -15.65 1.76
N VAL A 47 -0.71 -14.39 1.42
CA VAL A 47 -1.03 -13.23 2.25
C VAL A 47 -1.99 -12.30 1.50
N GLU A 48 -3.00 -11.79 2.19
CA GLU A 48 -3.76 -10.62 1.79
C GLU A 48 -3.35 -9.43 2.68
N LEU A 49 -2.77 -8.43 2.04
CA LEU A 49 -2.28 -7.21 2.66
C LEU A 49 -3.27 -6.08 2.43
N THR A 50 -3.75 -5.48 3.52
CA THR A 50 -4.53 -4.25 3.52
C THR A 50 -3.61 -3.07 3.83
N CYS A 51 -3.36 -2.21 2.85
CA CYS A 51 -2.64 -0.96 3.04
C CYS A 51 -3.63 0.18 3.32
N ARG A 52 -3.55 0.77 4.52
CA ARG A 52 -4.31 1.96 4.91
C ARG A 52 -3.60 3.19 4.34
N LEU A 53 -4.25 3.85 3.39
CA LEU A 53 -3.66 4.96 2.66
C LEU A 53 -4.08 6.28 3.28
N ASP A 54 -3.12 7.19 3.50
CA ASP A 54 -3.34 8.47 4.14
C ASP A 54 -3.39 9.63 3.15
N HIS A 55 -4.15 10.68 3.46
CA HIS A 55 -4.05 11.98 2.80
C HIS A 55 -4.08 13.14 3.80
N CYS A 56 -3.71 14.35 3.35
CA CYS A 56 -3.83 15.53 4.19
C CYS A 56 -5.32 15.87 4.41
N PRO A 57 -5.77 16.19 5.63
CA PRO A 57 -7.17 16.57 5.87
C PRO A 57 -7.57 17.93 5.33
N ASP A 58 -6.61 18.81 5.04
CA ASP A 58 -6.84 20.20 4.67
C ASP A 58 -7.06 20.32 3.15
N PRO A 59 -8.28 20.64 2.66
CA PRO A 59 -8.58 20.69 1.23
C PRO A 59 -7.76 21.74 0.46
N ASP A 60 -7.30 22.79 1.15
CA ASP A 60 -6.51 23.86 0.56
C ASP A 60 -5.02 23.52 0.50
N CYS A 61 -4.60 22.41 1.14
CA CYS A 61 -3.22 21.96 1.11
C CYS A 61 -2.92 21.23 -0.22
N PRO A 62 -1.80 21.54 -0.91
CA PRO A 62 -1.35 20.78 -2.09
C PRO A 62 -1.13 19.28 -1.83
N GLY A 63 -1.00 18.88 -0.56
CA GLY A 63 -0.90 17.49 -0.13
C GLY A 63 -2.25 16.76 -0.03
N HIS A 64 -3.39 17.45 -0.10
CA HIS A 64 -4.72 16.84 0.01
C HIS A 64 -5.02 15.86 -1.12
N THR A 65 -4.66 16.24 -2.35
CA THR A 65 -4.89 15.41 -3.54
C THR A 65 -3.87 14.29 -3.70
N LYS A 66 -2.93 14.14 -2.76
CA LYS A 66 -1.87 13.13 -2.80
C LYS A 66 -2.11 12.07 -1.75
N THR A 67 -2.26 10.84 -2.22
CA THR A 67 -2.36 9.68 -1.35
C THR A 67 -0.96 9.17 -0.97
N LYS A 68 -0.70 9.04 0.32
CA LYS A 68 0.51 8.45 0.88
C LYS A 68 0.24 6.97 1.21
N SER A 69 1.12 6.11 0.73
CA SER A 69 1.07 4.66 1.04
C SER A 69 1.97 4.34 2.24
N PRO A 70 1.68 3.25 2.98
CA PRO A 70 2.57 2.77 4.04
C PRO A 70 3.99 2.55 3.52
N GLU A 71 4.99 3.05 4.26
CA GLU A 71 6.39 2.99 3.86
C GLU A 71 6.87 1.54 3.66
N LEU A 72 6.33 0.60 4.44
CA LEU A 72 6.68 -0.82 4.37
C LEU A 72 6.05 -1.56 3.18
N GLU A 73 5.06 -0.99 2.50
CA GLU A 73 4.38 -1.70 1.40
C GLU A 73 5.35 -2.10 0.28
N VAL A 74 6.31 -1.23 -0.06
CA VAL A 74 7.24 -1.46 -1.17
C VAL A 74 8.20 -2.63 -0.90
N THR A 75 8.45 -2.97 0.36
CA THR A 75 9.33 -4.09 0.73
C THR A 75 8.59 -5.43 0.71
N LEU A 76 7.26 -5.41 0.79
CA LEU A 76 6.41 -6.61 0.80
C LEU A 76 5.82 -6.91 -0.58
N ALA A 77 5.35 -5.89 -1.27
CA ALA A 77 4.69 -6.03 -2.56
C ALA A 77 5.24 -5.01 -3.55
N LEU A 78 5.97 -5.51 -4.55
CA LEU A 78 6.50 -4.68 -5.62
C LEU A 78 5.36 -3.92 -6.34
N PRO A 79 5.58 -2.67 -6.75
CA PRO A 79 4.65 -1.97 -7.63
C PRO A 79 4.40 -2.80 -8.89
N LYS A 80 3.16 -2.80 -9.39
CA LYS A 80 2.75 -3.58 -10.58
C LYS A 80 3.59 -3.35 -11.85
N TRP A 81 4.41 -2.30 -11.88
CA TRP A 81 5.28 -1.91 -13.00
C TRP A 81 6.78 -2.15 -12.77
N ALA A 82 7.19 -2.65 -11.60
CA ALA A 82 8.58 -2.96 -11.32
C ALA A 82 8.95 -4.36 -11.84
N ILE A 83 9.10 -4.49 -13.16
CA ILE A 83 9.84 -5.60 -13.77
C ILE A 83 10.78 -5.00 -14.83
N GLY A 84 12.05 -4.83 -14.49
CA GLY A 84 13.11 -4.43 -15.40
C GLY A 84 14.21 -5.48 -15.43
N TRP A 85 13.98 -6.61 -16.10
CA TRP A 85 15.07 -7.54 -16.45
C TRP A 85 15.66 -7.09 -17.80
N GLY A 86 16.41 -5.99 -17.77
CA GLY A 86 17.30 -5.62 -18.87
C GLY A 86 18.59 -6.41 -18.72
N TYR A 87 18.63 -7.63 -19.24
CA TYR A 87 19.92 -8.27 -19.54
C TYR A 87 20.54 -7.48 -20.70
N HIS A 88 21.66 -6.81 -20.45
CA HIS A 88 22.53 -6.22 -21.46
C HIS A 88 23.86 -6.97 -21.47
#